data_AF-G9YDU6-F1
#
_entry.id   AF-G9YDU6-F1
#
_cell.length_a   1.000
_cell.length_b   1.000
_cell.length_c   1.000
_cell.angle_alpha   90.00
_cell.angle_beta   90.00
_cell.angle_gamma   90.00
#
_symmetry.space_group_name_H-M   'P 1'
#
loop_
_entity.id
_entity.type
_entity.pdbx_description
1 polymer ?
#
loop_
_entity_poly.entity_id
_entity_poly.type
_entity_poly.pdbx_seq_one_letter_code
_entity_poly.pdbx_strand_id
1 'polypeptide(L)'
;MSNTIFTPPTPDQRRTLLAEYGFKYDKRIREDECGDITSLSRSTRWKMEQQSRFPARCHFGRNSCAWLLSDVLWWVRNPPAVENVNNPYSRKSA
;
A
#
# COMPACT_ATOMS: atom_id res chain seq x y z
N MET A 1 -2.07 -18.72 14.35
CA MET A 1 -1.35 -17.96 13.33
C MET A 1 -2.34 -17.05 12.60
N SER A 2 -2.38 -15.77 12.93
CA SER A 2 -3.30 -14.80 12.33
C SER A 2 -2.76 -14.35 10.96
N ASN A 3 -3.30 -14.94 9.88
CA ASN A 3 -3.08 -14.44 8.52
C ASN A 3 -3.52 -12.96 8.47
N THR A 4 -2.57 -12.04 8.43
CA THR A 4 -2.83 -10.60 8.29
C THR A 4 -3.16 -10.30 6.83
N ILE A 5 -4.37 -10.68 6.41
CA ILE A 5 -4.87 -10.41 5.06
C ILE A 5 -5.09 -8.90 4.94
N PHE A 6 -4.66 -8.31 3.82
CA PHE A 6 -4.99 -6.93 3.50
C PHE A 6 -6.50 -6.80 3.29
N THR A 7 -7.18 -6.10 4.20
CA THR A 7 -8.60 -5.75 4.03
C THR A 7 -8.68 -4.39 3.33
N PRO A 8 -9.25 -4.32 2.12
CA PRO A 8 -9.41 -3.05 1.43
C PRO A 8 -10.38 -2.14 2.22
N PRO A 9 -10.12 -0.83 2.29
CA PRO A 9 -10.99 0.13 2.98
C PRO A 9 -12.34 0.30 2.29
N THR A 10 -13.38 0.57 3.09
CA THR A 10 -14.72 0.95 2.60
C THR A 10 -14.66 2.27 1.83
N PRO A 11 -15.56 2.54 0.84
CA PRO A 11 -15.55 3.79 0.08
C PRO A 11 -15.54 5.07 0.93
N ASP A 12 -16.27 5.09 2.05
CA ASP A 12 -16.25 6.21 3.01
C ASP A 12 -14.88 6.38 3.67
N GLN A 13 -14.24 5.28 4.09
CA GLN A 13 -12.89 5.30 4.65
C GLN A 13 -11.86 5.81 3.64
N ARG A 14 -11.99 5.39 2.37
CA ARG A 14 -11.15 5.91 1.28
C ARG A 14 -11.30 7.42 1.13
N ARG A 15 -12.54 7.92 1.14
CA ARG A 15 -12.82 9.36 0.99
C ARG A 15 -12.25 10.17 2.14
N THR A 16 -12.44 9.70 3.38
CA THR A 16 -11.87 10.33 4.58
C THR A 16 -10.35 10.32 4.54
N LEU A 17 -9.73 9.20 4.18
CA LEU A 17 -8.27 9.07 4.09
C LEU A 17 -7.70 10.01 3.02
N LEU A 18 -8.29 10.05 1.83
CA LEU A 18 -7.86 10.96 0.77
C LEU A 18 -8.00 12.42 1.19
N ALA A 19 -9.10 12.77 1.86
CA ALA A 19 -9.31 14.12 2.39
C ALA A 19 -8.27 14.51 3.46
N GLU A 20 -7.92 13.58 4.36
CA GLU A 20 -6.89 13.78 5.40
C GLU A 20 -5.50 14.05 4.79
N TYR A 21 -5.16 13.35 3.71
CA TYR A 21 -3.91 13.56 2.96
C TYR A 21 -3.99 14.73 1.95
N GLY A 22 -5.13 15.42 1.84
CA GLY A 22 -5.31 16.57 0.93
C GLY A 22 -5.55 16.20 -0.54
N PHE A 23 -5.85 14.95 -0.85
CA PHE A 23 -6.20 14.50 -2.20
C PHE A 23 -7.71 14.60 -2.46
N LYS A 24 -8.11 15.32 -3.52
CA LYS A 24 -9.53 15.42 -3.93
C LYS A 24 -10.11 14.13 -4.53
N TYR A 25 -9.27 13.29 -5.14
CA TYR A 25 -9.70 12.11 -5.90
C TYR A 25 -8.70 10.96 -5.69
N ASP A 26 -9.20 9.74 -5.86
CA ASP A 26 -8.34 8.57 -5.90
C ASP A 26 -7.48 8.60 -7.17
N LYS A 27 -6.17 8.48 -7.00
CA LYS A 27 -5.21 8.45 -8.10
C LYS A 27 -4.66 7.05 -8.22
N ARG A 28 -4.40 6.64 -9.46
CA ARG A 28 -3.70 5.39 -9.71
C ARG A 28 -2.20 5.65 -9.73
N ILE A 29 -1.48 5.00 -8.84
CA ILE A 29 -0.03 5.13 -8.72
C ILE A 29 0.66 4.01 -9.50
N ARG A 30 1.77 4.33 -10.17
CA ARG A 30 2.63 3.35 -10.84
C ARG A 30 3.68 2.79 -9.87
N GLU A 31 4.57 1.95 -10.38
CA GLU A 31 5.60 1.27 -9.58
C GLU A 31 6.56 2.24 -8.89
N ASP A 32 6.97 3.31 -9.59
CA ASP A 32 7.84 4.37 -9.07
C ASP A 32 7.19 5.08 -7.88
N GLU A 33 5.99 5.65 -8.07
CA GLU A 33 5.19 6.31 -7.03
C GLU A 33 4.90 5.39 -5.84
N CYS A 34 4.53 4.13 -6.12
CA CYS A 34 4.30 3.13 -5.10
C CYS A 34 5.58 2.84 -4.29
N GLY A 35 6.75 2.92 -4.93
CA GLY A 35 8.04 2.78 -4.27
C GLY A 35 8.42 3.95 -3.39
N ASP A 36 8.13 5.16 -3.85
CA ASP A 36 8.35 6.37 -3.06
C ASP A 36 7.47 6.35 -1.79
N ILE A 37 6.18 6.07 -1.95
CA ILE A 37 5.21 6.04 -0.84
C ILE A 37 5.50 4.92 0.16
N THR A 38 5.76 3.70 -0.32
CA THR A 38 5.98 2.54 0.57
C THR A 38 7.42 2.39 1.03
N SER A 39 8.38 3.04 0.37
CA SER A 39 9.82 2.84 0.54
C SER A 39 10.27 1.36 0.38
N LEU A 40 9.43 0.49 -0.19
CA LEU A 40 9.71 -0.93 -0.35
C LEU A 40 10.32 -1.24 -1.71
N SER A 41 11.25 -2.21 -1.74
CA SER A 41 11.74 -2.77 -3.00
C SER A 41 10.63 -3.51 -3.77
N ARG A 42 10.78 -3.59 -5.09
CA ARG A 42 9.86 -4.32 -5.99
C ARG A 42 9.69 -5.78 -5.59
N SER A 43 10.81 -6.42 -5.25
CA SER A 43 10.86 -7.82 -4.81
C SER A 43 10.10 -8.03 -3.50
N THR A 44 10.20 -7.09 -2.56
CA THR A 44 9.47 -7.14 -1.28
C THR A 44 7.97 -7.00 -1.51
N ARG A 45 7.55 -6.03 -2.33
CA ARG A 45 6.14 -5.85 -2.69
C ARG A 45 5.55 -7.10 -3.35
N TRP A 46 6.29 -7.72 -4.29
CA TRP A 46 5.88 -8.97 -4.92
C TRP A 46 5.71 -10.11 -3.91
N LYS A 47 6.65 -10.28 -2.97
CA LYS A 47 6.52 -11.29 -1.90
C LYS A 47 5.29 -11.03 -1.02
N MET A 48 4.98 -9.78 -0.69
CA MET A 48 3.81 -9.44 0.13
C MET A 48 2.50 -9.62 -0.62
N GLU A 49 2.50 -9.35 -1.92
CA GLU A 49 1.36 -9.60 -2.81
C GLU A 49 1.06 -11.11 -2.89
N GLN A 50 2.08 -11.95 -3.04
CA GLN A 50 1.93 -13.41 -2.96
C GLN A 50 1.41 -13.89 -1.60
N GLN A 51 1.63 -13.12 -0.53
CA GLN A 51 1.12 -13.39 0.82
C GLN A 51 -0.25 -12.75 1.08
N SER A 52 -0.87 -12.10 0.09
CA SER A 52 -2.12 -11.33 0.24
C SER A 52 -2.07 -10.25 1.33
N ARG A 53 -0.86 -9.72 1.59
CA ARG A 53 -0.60 -8.68 2.60
C ARG A 53 -0.50 -7.28 2.02
N PHE A 54 -0.45 -7.17 0.69
CA PHE A 54 -0.34 -5.90 -0.04
C PHE A 54 -1.54 -5.72 -0.98
N PRO A 55 -1.98 -4.49 -1.29
CA PRO A 55 -3.04 -4.25 -2.26
C PRO A 55 -2.75 -4.87 -3.63
N ALA A 56 -3.79 -5.46 -4.22
CA ALA A 56 -3.70 -6.14 -5.50
C ALA A 56 -3.33 -5.17 -6.64
N ARG A 57 -2.52 -5.65 -7.59
CA ARG A 57 -2.18 -4.90 -8.80
C ARG A 57 -3.40 -4.76 -9.70
N CYS A 58 -3.69 -3.53 -10.10
CA CYS A 58 -4.63 -3.25 -11.17
C CYS A 58 -3.87 -3.25 -12.50
N HIS A 59 -4.11 -4.26 -13.34
CA HIS A 59 -3.53 -4.34 -14.68
C HIS A 59 -4.33 -3.51 -15.68
N PHE A 60 -3.68 -2.57 -16.34
CA PHE A 60 -4.27 -1.77 -17.43
C PHE A 60 -3.83 -2.21 -18.82
N GLY A 61 -2.88 -3.13 -18.91
CA GLY A 61 -2.33 -3.62 -20.15
C GLY A 61 -1.21 -4.61 -19.89
N ARG A 62 -0.54 -5.04 -20.97
CA ARG A 62 0.43 -6.15 -20.94
C ARG A 62 1.59 -5.93 -19.94
N ASN A 63 2.07 -4.69 -19.80
CA ASN A 63 3.17 -4.32 -18.90
C ASN A 63 2.80 -3.18 -17.93
N SER A 64 1.51 -2.82 -17.85
CA SER A 64 1.05 -1.70 -17.02
C SER A 64 0.39 -2.23 -15.76
N CYS A 65 1.08 -2.10 -14.63
CA CYS A 65 0.51 -2.29 -13.30
C CYS A 65 0.34 -0.93 -12.61
N ALA A 66 -0.77 -0.79 -11.88
CA ALA A 66 -1.04 0.37 -11.05
C ALA A 66 -1.74 -0.06 -9.76
N TRP A 67 -1.63 0.77 -8.74
CA TRP A 67 -2.33 0.60 -7.47
C TRP A 67 -3.24 1.81 -7.22
N LEU A 68 -4.28 1.63 -6.42
CA LEU A 68 -5.08 2.75 -5.93
C LEU A 68 -4.30 3.45 -4.82
N LEU A 69 -4.18 4.77 -4.90
CA LEU A 69 -3.49 5.57 -3.89
C LEU A 69 -4.13 5.36 -2.52
N SER A 70 -5.46 5.31 -2.44
CA SER A 70 -6.16 5.07 -1.17
C SER A 70 -5.79 3.72 -0.55
N ASP A 71 -5.69 2.66 -1.35
CA ASP A 71 -5.35 1.33 -0.86
C ASP A 71 -3.89 1.26 -0.38
N VAL A 72 -2.97 1.94 -1.08
CA VAL A 72 -1.55 2.02 -0.65
C VAL A 72 -1.41 2.87 0.61
N LEU A 73 -2.07 4.02 0.69
CA LEU A 73 -2.06 4.84 1.92
C LEU A 73 -2.69 4.10 3.10
N TRP A 74 -3.76 3.34 2.87
CA TRP A 74 -4.41 2.52 3.88
C TRP A 74 -3.46 1.42 4.38
N TRP A 75 -2.74 0.78 3.46
CA TRP A 75 -1.71 -0.19 3.78
C TRP A 75 -0.56 0.42 4.59
N VAL A 76 -0.09 1.61 4.21
CA VAL A 76 0.97 2.34 4.95
C VAL A 76 0.53 2.69 6.37
N ARG A 77 -0.76 2.99 6.58
CA ARG A 77 -1.32 3.31 7.90
C ARG A 77 -1.56 2.08 8.77
N ASN A 78 -1.87 0.94 8.16
CA ASN A 78 -2.02 -0.35 8.82
C ASN A 78 -1.00 -1.36 8.26
N PRO A 79 0.31 -1.12 8.43
CA PRO A 79 1.28 -2.06 7.94
C PRO A 79 1.05 -3.36 8.73
N PRO A 80 0.75 -4.49 8.06
CA PRO A 80 0.66 -5.74 8.77
C PRO A 80 2.02 -5.94 9.46
N ALA A 81 2.05 -6.49 10.67
CA ALA A 81 3.29 -6.70 11.42
C ALA A 81 4.24 -7.58 10.58
N VAL A 82 5.06 -6.93 9.78
CA VAL A 82 6.06 -7.55 8.93
C VAL A 82 7.35 -7.28 9.66
N GLU A 83 7.92 -8.33 10.24
CA GLU A 83 9.29 -8.29 10.72
C GLU A 83 10.18 -7.84 9.54
N ASN A 84 10.83 -6.68 9.67
CA ASN A 84 11.66 -6.03 8.65
C ASN A 84 10.98 -5.26 7.51
N VAL A 85 9.89 -4.52 7.78
CA VAL A 85 9.56 -3.36 6.93
C VAL A 85 10.16 -2.10 7.50
N ASN A 86 11.03 -1.45 6.72
CA ASN A 86 11.54 -0.11 7.01
C ASN A 86 10.42 0.91 6.77
N ASN A 87 9.47 0.98 7.71
CA ASN A 87 8.44 2.00 7.72
C ASN A 87 9.08 3.32 8.19
N PRO A 88 9.09 4.40 7.38
CA PRO A 88 9.63 5.68 7.82
C PRO A 88 8.93 6.27 9.07
N TYR A 89 7.71 5.81 9.38
CA TYR A 89 6.98 6.17 10.60
C TYR A 89 7.27 5.29 11.82
N SER A 90 7.95 4.15 11.65
CA SER A 90 8.36 3.28 12.75
C SER A 90 9.86 3.39 12.93
N ARG A 91 10.30 4.51 13.51
CA ARG A 91 11.69 4.68 13.96
C ARG A 91 11.92 3.65 15.06
N LYS A 92 12.63 2.55 14.75
CA LYS A 92 13.16 1.69 15.79
C LYS A 92 14.11 2.54 16.63
N SER A 93 13.78 2.78 17.91
CA SER A 93 14.77 3.26 18.87
C SER A 93 15.86 2.19 18.98
N ALA A 94 17.11 2.65 18.88
CA ALA A 94 18.31 1.83 18.96
C ALA A 94 18.49 1.20 20.36
#